data_AF-X1C012-F1
#
_entry.id   AF-X1C012-F1
#
_cell.length_a   1.000
_cell.length_b   1.000
_cell.length_c   1.000
_cell.angle_alpha   90.00
_cell.angle_beta   90.00
_cell.angle_gamma   90.00
#
_symmetry.space_group_name_H-M   'P 1'
#
loop_
_entity.id
_entity.type
_entity.pdbx_description
1 polymer ?
#
loop_
_entity_poly.entity_id
_entity_poly.type
_entity_poly.pdbx_seq_one_letter_code
_entity_poly.pdbx_strand_id
1 'polypeptide(L)'
;MKVGLIGQFAYECSIEKYYLRALKQLGHNVVFDADSIISGAQKVDSTIVVKWFSWADSLPHPRVMIFTDLTTRFQDYYNEVEQHFDYVFLVHNEKNLIDNKRVFYLPVAYCPKEHYLIEGLPRDIDCLFIGTCHPNREFLKRIPEITRYGNEWGDVKDVYGGEYRNLCSRAKIIIN
;
A
#
# COMPACT_ATOMS: atom_id res chain seq x y z
N MET A 1 -18.21 10.40 12.93
CA MET A 1 -18.33 9.03 12.39
C MET A 1 -17.25 8.15 13.01
N LYS A 2 -17.61 6.94 13.40
CA LYS A 2 -16.72 5.90 13.89
C LYS A 2 -16.44 4.91 12.77
N VAL A 3 -15.17 4.76 12.38
CA VAL A 3 -14.75 4.04 11.18
C VAL A 3 -13.91 2.84 11.59
N GLY A 4 -14.27 1.65 11.13
CA GLY A 4 -13.37 0.51 11.17
C GLY A 4 -12.33 0.64 10.04
N LEU A 5 -11.05 0.62 10.37
CA LEU A 5 -9.96 0.63 9.38
C LEU A 5 -9.15 -0.65 9.51
N ILE A 6 -9.21 -1.50 8.48
CA ILE A 6 -8.63 -2.83 8.43
C ILE A 6 -7.53 -2.85 7.36
N GLY A 7 -6.37 -3.39 7.69
CA GLY A 7 -5.23 -3.53 6.78
C GLY A 7 -3.94 -3.89 7.54
N GLN A 8 -2.79 -3.82 6.87
CA GLN A 8 -1.53 -4.30 7.43
C GLN A 8 -0.72 -3.20 8.12
N PHE A 9 -0.93 -3.02 9.43
CA PHE A 9 -0.24 -1.99 10.21
C PHE A 9 1.17 -2.38 10.71
N ALA A 10 1.62 -3.61 10.41
CA ALA A 10 2.90 -4.13 10.89
C ALA A 10 4.12 -3.32 10.41
N TYR A 11 4.02 -2.68 9.23
CA TYR A 11 5.13 -1.93 8.67
C TYR A 11 5.19 -0.49 9.20
N GLU A 12 6.40 0.01 9.45
CA GLU A 12 6.62 1.37 9.96
C GLU A 12 5.97 2.44 9.06
N CYS A 13 6.14 2.31 7.74
CA CYS A 13 5.65 3.24 6.72
C CYS A 13 4.51 2.64 5.87
N SER A 14 3.59 1.86 6.47
CA SER A 14 2.49 1.24 5.73
C SER A 14 1.50 2.27 5.17
N ILE A 15 0.85 1.97 4.04
CA ILE A 15 -0.10 2.88 3.40
C ILE A 15 -1.34 3.15 4.28
N GLU A 16 -1.73 2.16 5.08
CA GLU A 16 -2.81 2.20 6.06
C GLU A 16 -2.63 3.31 7.09
N LYS A 17 -1.37 3.60 7.47
CA LYS A 17 -1.08 4.68 8.43
C LYS A 17 -1.38 6.06 7.85
N TYR A 18 -1.30 6.23 6.53
CA TYR A 18 -1.71 7.49 5.89
C TYR A 18 -3.23 7.65 5.91
N TYR A 19 -3.98 6.59 5.61
CA TYR A 19 -5.44 6.61 5.73
C TYR A 19 -5.89 6.85 7.16
N LEU A 20 -5.24 6.23 8.14
CA LEU A 20 -5.47 6.51 9.56
C LEU A 20 -5.26 8.00 9.90
N ARG A 21 -4.12 8.57 9.50
CA ARG A 21 -3.81 9.98 9.74
C ARG A 21 -4.87 10.89 9.10
N ALA A 22 -5.22 10.63 7.84
CA ALA A 22 -6.23 11.39 7.11
C ALA A 22 -7.61 11.31 7.79
N LEU A 23 -8.08 10.11 8.15
CA LEU A 23 -9.36 9.92 8.83
C LEU A 23 -9.41 10.66 10.18
N LYS A 24 -8.32 10.60 10.95
CA LYS A 24 -8.21 11.35 12.22
C LYS A 24 -8.23 12.86 12.00
N GLN A 25 -7.53 13.36 10.98
CA GLN A 25 -7.53 14.79 10.62
C GLN A 25 -8.91 15.29 10.18
N LEU A 26 -9.71 14.42 9.55
CA LEU A 26 -11.11 14.69 9.21
C LEU A 26 -12.07 14.57 10.42
N GLY A 27 -11.56 14.27 11.61
CA GLY A 27 -12.37 14.19 12.84
C GLY A 27 -13.11 12.85 13.03
N HIS A 28 -12.67 11.79 12.37
CA HIS A 28 -13.25 10.45 12.55
C HIS A 28 -12.63 9.71 13.73
N ASN A 29 -13.44 8.89 14.41
CA ASN A 29 -12.99 7.96 15.45
C ASN A 29 -12.64 6.63 14.79
N VAL A 30 -11.37 6.22 14.81
CA VAL A 30 -10.91 5.03 14.05
C VAL A 30 -10.73 3.81 14.98
N VAL A 31 -11.23 2.65 14.56
CA VAL A 31 -11.09 1.34 15.24
C VAL A 31 -10.32 0.38 14.33
N PHE A 32 -9.35 -0.35 14.88
CA PHE A 32 -8.51 -1.30 14.12
C PHE A 32 -8.83 -2.77 14.38
N ASP A 33 -9.60 -3.05 15.42
CA ASP A 33 -9.89 -4.41 15.87
C ASP A 33 -11.02 -5.02 15.04
N ALA A 34 -10.63 -5.77 14.00
CA ALA A 34 -11.56 -6.42 13.09
C ALA A 34 -12.46 -7.45 13.82
N ASP A 35 -11.93 -8.20 14.79
CA ASP A 35 -12.68 -9.22 15.53
C ASP A 35 -13.76 -8.57 16.42
N SER A 36 -13.42 -7.46 17.08
CA SER A 36 -14.40 -6.68 17.84
C SER A 36 -15.46 -6.02 16.95
N ILE A 37 -15.09 -5.61 15.72
CA ILE A 37 -16.05 -5.08 14.74
C ILE A 37 -17.01 -6.17 14.28
N ILE A 38 -16.50 -7.34 13.89
CA ILE A 38 -17.28 -8.48 13.40
C ILE A 38 -18.21 -9.02 14.48
N SER A 39 -17.71 -9.17 15.71
CA SER A 39 -18.53 -9.64 16.85
C SER A 39 -19.57 -8.61 17.33
N GLY A 40 -19.51 -7.37 16.83
CA GLY A 40 -20.39 -6.28 17.25
C GLY A 40 -20.05 -5.67 18.61
N ALA A 41 -18.98 -6.14 19.28
CA ALA A 41 -18.44 -5.54 20.50
C ALA A 41 -18.02 -4.08 20.28
N GLN A 42 -17.59 -3.75 19.06
CA GLN A 42 -17.32 -2.39 18.61
C GLN A 42 -18.23 -2.03 17.44
N LYS A 43 -19.32 -1.31 17.73
CA LYS A 43 -20.15 -0.70 16.67
C LYS A 43 -19.36 0.37 15.91
N VAL A 44 -19.41 0.32 14.59
CA VAL A 44 -18.84 1.32 13.67
C VAL A 44 -19.90 1.73 12.66
N ASP A 45 -19.78 2.94 12.13
CA ASP A 45 -20.71 3.51 11.14
C ASP A 45 -20.33 3.10 9.70
N SER A 46 -19.07 2.72 9.46
CA SER A 46 -18.56 2.25 8.17
C SER A 46 -17.27 1.43 8.36
N THR A 47 -16.95 0.57 7.40
CA THR A 47 -15.69 -0.16 7.35
C THR A 47 -14.88 0.19 6.11
N ILE A 48 -13.58 0.36 6.29
CA ILE A 48 -12.60 0.60 5.23
C ILE A 48 -11.57 -0.52 5.31
N VAL A 49 -11.45 -1.29 4.24
CA VAL A 49 -10.44 -2.33 4.07
C VAL A 49 -9.40 -1.84 3.07
N VAL A 50 -8.15 -1.80 3.48
CA VAL A 50 -7.02 -1.46 2.61
C VAL A 50 -6.45 -2.75 2.06
N LYS A 51 -6.46 -2.88 0.73
CA LYS A 51 -6.07 -4.06 -0.05
C LYS A 51 -6.99 -5.26 0.13
N TRP A 52 -7.02 -5.91 1.29
CA TRP A 52 -7.83 -7.13 1.49
C TRP A 52 -8.08 -7.53 2.93
N PHE A 53 -9.16 -8.28 3.10
CA PHE A 53 -9.57 -8.93 4.32
C PHE A 53 -10.40 -10.18 3.99
N SER A 54 -10.01 -11.35 4.50
CA SER A 54 -10.61 -12.65 4.16
C SER A 54 -12.10 -12.78 4.51
N TRP A 55 -12.60 -11.97 5.45
CA TRP A 55 -13.97 -12.04 5.95
C TRP A 55 -14.75 -10.75 5.68
N ALA A 56 -14.53 -10.14 4.51
CA ALA A 56 -15.17 -8.88 4.14
C ALA A 56 -16.70 -8.91 4.28
N ASP A 57 -17.35 -10.04 4.01
CA ASP A 57 -18.80 -10.20 4.16
C ASP A 57 -19.32 -10.16 5.60
N SER A 58 -18.44 -10.36 6.59
CA SER A 58 -18.78 -10.27 8.00
C SER A 58 -18.68 -8.84 8.55
N LEU A 59 -18.26 -7.88 7.72
CA LEU A 59 -18.12 -6.49 8.12
C LEU A 59 -19.44 -5.71 7.99
N PRO A 60 -19.73 -4.80 8.94
CA PRO A 60 -20.90 -3.95 8.84
C PRO A 60 -20.79 -2.98 7.66
N HIS A 61 -21.95 -2.75 7.02
CA HIS A 61 -22.10 -1.80 5.92
C HIS A 61 -22.11 -0.34 6.41
N PRO A 62 -21.69 0.62 5.54
CA PRO A 62 -21.09 0.39 4.23
C PRO A 62 -19.63 -0.09 4.33
N ARG A 63 -19.27 -0.99 3.42
CA ARG A 63 -17.95 -1.60 3.27
C ARG A 63 -17.23 -0.94 2.10
N VAL A 64 -16.07 -0.36 2.38
CA VAL A 64 -15.26 0.36 1.41
C VAL A 64 -13.95 -0.40 1.22
N MET A 65 -13.60 -0.69 -0.03
CA MET A 65 -12.26 -1.18 -0.38
C MET A 65 -11.40 -0.01 -0.85
N ILE A 66 -10.15 0.03 -0.40
CA ILE A 66 -9.09 0.81 -1.04
C ILE A 66 -8.12 -0.18 -1.67
N PHE A 67 -8.18 -0.30 -2.99
CA PHE A 67 -7.33 -1.21 -3.76
C PHE A 67 -6.05 -0.48 -4.18
N THR A 68 -4.92 -0.94 -3.64
CA THR A 68 -3.63 -0.23 -3.73
C THR A 68 -2.71 -0.78 -4.82
N ASP A 69 -3.04 -1.93 -5.40
CA ASP A 69 -2.31 -2.53 -6.50
C ASP A 69 -2.91 -2.14 -7.86
N LEU A 70 -2.17 -2.37 -8.94
CA LEU A 70 -2.69 -2.24 -10.31
C LEU A 70 -3.70 -3.35 -10.59
N THR A 71 -4.93 -2.99 -10.96
CA THR A 71 -5.99 -3.96 -11.23
C THR A 71 -5.65 -4.83 -12.44
N THR A 72 -5.02 -4.25 -13.48
CA THR A 72 -4.51 -5.00 -14.65
C THR A 72 -3.48 -6.08 -14.30
N ARG A 73 -2.67 -5.85 -13.26
CA ARG A 73 -1.66 -6.84 -12.83
C ARG A 73 -2.27 -7.93 -11.96
N PHE A 74 -3.32 -7.62 -11.23
CA PHE A 74 -3.96 -8.51 -10.26
C PHE A 74 -5.45 -8.65 -10.57
N GLN A 75 -5.78 -8.90 -11.84
CA GLN A 75 -7.16 -8.81 -12.32
C GLN A 75 -8.06 -9.86 -11.70
N ASP A 76 -7.63 -11.13 -11.68
CA ASP A 76 -8.42 -12.22 -11.08
C ASP A 76 -8.69 -11.95 -9.60
N TYR A 77 -7.66 -11.51 -8.89
CA TYR A 77 -7.75 -11.13 -7.49
C TYR A 77 -8.69 -9.95 -7.27
N TYR A 78 -8.57 -8.89 -8.07
CA TYR A 78 -9.45 -7.73 -8.00
C TYR A 78 -10.91 -8.14 -8.21
N ASN A 79 -11.20 -8.90 -9.27
CA ASN A 79 -12.54 -9.39 -9.62
C ASN A 79 -13.14 -10.24 -8.50
N GLU A 80 -12.32 -11.08 -7.86
CA GLU A 80 -12.74 -11.89 -6.72
C GLU A 80 -13.13 -11.03 -5.52
N VAL A 81 -12.33 -10.02 -5.17
CA VAL A 81 -12.53 -9.28 -3.93
C VAL A 81 -13.53 -8.12 -4.06
N GLU A 82 -13.62 -7.46 -5.22
CA GLU A 82 -14.39 -6.22 -5.38
C GLU A 82 -15.90 -6.41 -5.15
N GLN A 83 -16.42 -7.61 -5.38
CA GLN A 83 -17.85 -7.93 -5.22
C GLN A 83 -18.33 -7.83 -3.76
N HIS A 84 -17.43 -7.92 -2.77
CA HIS A 84 -17.77 -7.89 -1.35
C HIS A 84 -17.95 -6.48 -0.79
N PHE A 85 -17.69 -5.45 -1.59
CA PHE A 85 -17.64 -4.05 -1.17
C PHE A 85 -18.70 -3.19 -1.84
N ASP A 86 -19.27 -2.26 -1.09
CA ASP A 86 -20.26 -1.29 -1.58
C ASP A 86 -19.59 -0.21 -2.44
N TYR A 87 -18.37 0.18 -2.06
CA TYR A 87 -17.57 1.17 -2.75
C TYR A 87 -16.12 0.73 -2.87
N VAL A 88 -15.49 1.06 -3.99
CA VAL A 88 -14.10 0.70 -4.28
C VAL A 88 -13.33 1.96 -4.67
N PHE A 89 -12.20 2.20 -4.03
CA PHE A 89 -11.27 3.25 -4.39
C PHE A 89 -10.01 2.63 -5.00
N LEU A 90 -9.74 2.96 -6.26
CA LEU A 90 -8.51 2.58 -6.96
C LEU A 90 -7.47 3.67 -6.82
N VAL A 91 -6.24 3.29 -6.52
CA VAL A 91 -5.12 4.26 -6.47
C VAL A 91 -4.48 4.52 -7.83
N HIS A 92 -4.71 3.64 -8.80
CA HIS A 92 -4.29 3.77 -10.19
C HIS A 92 -5.46 4.14 -11.08
N ASN A 93 -5.26 5.12 -11.97
CA ASN A 93 -6.31 5.62 -12.85
C ASN A 93 -6.43 4.71 -14.07
N GLU A 94 -7.18 3.62 -13.94
CA GLU A 94 -7.42 2.62 -14.99
C GLU A 94 -8.80 2.85 -15.66
N LYS A 95 -9.20 4.12 -15.84
CA LYS A 95 -10.53 4.57 -16.35
C LYS A 95 -11.05 3.89 -17.61
N ASN A 96 -10.17 3.38 -18.47
CA ASN A 96 -10.57 2.71 -19.71
C ASN A 96 -10.93 1.23 -19.51
N LEU A 97 -10.70 0.68 -18.31
CA LEU A 97 -10.88 -0.74 -17.99
C LEU A 97 -11.97 -0.97 -16.93
N ILE A 98 -12.19 0.01 -16.05
CA ILE A 98 -13.15 -0.08 -14.95
C ILE A 98 -14.01 1.18 -14.95
N ASP A 99 -15.18 1.10 -15.57
CA ASP A 99 -16.21 2.17 -15.54
C ASP A 99 -17.44 1.67 -14.79
N ASN A 100 -17.48 1.93 -13.48
CA ASN A 100 -18.58 1.52 -12.61
C ASN A 100 -18.86 2.64 -11.59
N LYS A 101 -20.15 2.94 -11.35
CA LYS A 101 -20.59 4.01 -10.43
C LYS A 101 -20.13 3.83 -8.98
N ARG A 102 -19.76 2.60 -8.58
CA ARG A 102 -19.24 2.29 -7.25
C ARG A 102 -17.72 2.45 -7.12
N VAL A 103 -17.02 2.69 -8.23
CA VAL A 103 -15.56 2.76 -8.30
C VAL A 103 -15.13 4.21 -8.40
N PHE A 104 -14.22 4.60 -7.52
CA PHE A 104 -13.69 5.95 -7.41
C PHE A 104 -12.18 5.94 -7.54
N TYR A 105 -11.63 7.05 -8.00
CA TYR A 105 -10.18 7.22 -8.08
C TYR A 105 -9.66 8.02 -6.89
N LEU A 106 -8.70 7.45 -6.15
CA LEU A 106 -8.02 8.09 -5.03
C LEU A 106 -6.52 8.10 -5.28
N PRO A 107 -5.96 9.17 -5.89
CA PRO A 107 -4.53 9.21 -6.17
C PRO A 107 -3.71 9.13 -4.88
N VAL A 108 -2.64 8.32 -4.90
CA VAL A 108 -1.64 8.38 -3.82
C VAL A 108 -0.98 9.74 -3.79
N ALA A 109 -0.76 10.25 -2.58
CA ALA A 109 -0.14 11.55 -2.37
C ALA A 109 1.30 11.40 -1.83
N TYR A 110 2.13 12.39 -2.14
CA TYR A 110 3.46 12.52 -1.59
C TYR A 110 3.40 13.18 -0.20
N CYS A 111 3.93 12.52 0.84
CA CYS A 111 4.15 13.11 2.16
C CYS A 111 5.61 13.54 2.35
N PRO A 112 5.93 14.86 2.39
CA PRO A 112 7.31 15.34 2.57
C PRO A 112 7.96 14.89 3.88
N LYS A 113 7.16 14.65 4.93
CA LYS A 113 7.67 14.20 6.24
C LYS A 113 8.14 12.75 6.24
N GLU A 114 7.75 11.96 5.23
CA GLU A 114 8.07 10.54 5.15
C GLU A 114 8.93 10.22 3.92
N HIS A 115 8.76 10.97 2.83
CA HIS A 115 9.45 10.79 1.56
C HIS A 115 10.55 11.83 1.36
N TYR A 116 11.47 11.92 2.32
CA TYR A 116 12.63 12.82 2.25
C TYR A 116 13.93 12.04 2.18
N LEU A 117 14.99 12.70 1.69
CA LEU A 117 16.35 12.18 1.76
C LEU A 117 17.00 12.62 3.08
N ILE A 118 17.71 11.71 3.73
CA ILE A 118 18.46 12.00 4.94
C ILE A 118 19.71 12.79 4.55
N GLU A 119 19.82 14.01 5.05
CA GLU A 119 20.98 14.88 4.80
C GLU A 119 22.24 14.37 5.50
N GLY A 120 23.41 14.69 4.93
CA GLY A 120 24.72 14.37 5.52
C GLY A 120 25.20 12.93 5.33
N LEU A 121 24.41 12.05 4.70
CA LEU A 121 24.86 10.69 4.37
C LEU A 121 25.81 10.67 3.16
N PRO A 122 26.81 9.77 3.15
CA PRO A 122 27.68 9.59 1.99
C PRO A 122 26.89 9.07 0.78
N ARG A 123 27.17 9.61 -0.41
CA ARG A 123 26.59 9.11 -1.67
C ARG A 123 27.44 7.99 -2.25
N ASP A 124 27.49 6.87 -1.55
CA ASP A 124 28.39 5.74 -1.83
C ASP A 124 27.74 4.58 -2.59
N ILE A 125 26.44 4.66 -2.88
CA ILE A 125 25.75 3.70 -3.75
C ILE A 125 25.59 4.35 -5.14
N ASP A 126 26.21 3.80 -6.17
CA ASP A 126 26.15 4.38 -7.52
C ASP A 126 24.75 4.28 -8.12
N CYS A 127 24.19 3.07 -8.14
CA CYS A 127 22.86 2.81 -8.65
C CYS A 127 22.14 1.81 -7.74
N LEU A 128 20.90 2.13 -7.39
CA LEU A 128 20.07 1.36 -6.47
C LEU A 128 18.77 0.94 -7.15
N PHE A 129 18.42 -0.33 -7.02
CA PHE A 129 17.10 -0.86 -7.32
C PHE A 129 16.55 -1.57 -6.07
N ILE A 130 15.33 -1.23 -5.66
CA ILE A 130 14.62 -1.94 -4.59
C ILE A 130 13.26 -2.36 -5.14
N GLY A 131 13.00 -3.66 -5.24
CA GLY A 131 11.71 -4.16 -5.72
C GLY A 131 11.67 -5.67 -5.84
N THR A 132 10.52 -6.21 -6.22
CA THR A 132 10.35 -7.66 -6.43
C THR A 132 11.10 -8.14 -7.67
N CYS A 133 11.73 -9.31 -7.56
CA CYS A 133 12.27 -10.02 -8.71
C CYS A 133 11.15 -10.36 -9.69
N HIS A 134 11.28 -9.94 -10.94
CA HIS A 134 10.28 -10.18 -11.97
C HIS A 134 10.99 -10.55 -13.27
N PRO A 135 10.47 -11.47 -14.11
CA PRO A 135 11.11 -11.87 -15.35
C PRO A 135 11.51 -10.68 -16.25
N ASN A 136 10.64 -9.67 -16.34
CA ASN A 136 10.90 -8.43 -17.11
C ASN A 136 12.03 -7.55 -16.54
N ARG A 137 12.53 -7.85 -15.34
CA ARG A 137 13.57 -7.10 -14.62
C ARG A 137 14.84 -7.92 -14.37
N GLU A 138 14.86 -9.19 -14.79
CA GLU A 138 16.03 -10.09 -14.64
C GLU A 138 17.30 -9.52 -15.29
N PHE A 139 17.16 -8.70 -16.34
CA PHE A 139 18.29 -8.03 -16.97
C PHE A 139 19.10 -7.16 -16.00
N LEU A 140 18.48 -6.65 -14.93
CA LEU A 140 19.15 -5.85 -13.90
C LEU A 140 20.21 -6.66 -13.13
N LYS A 141 20.14 -8.00 -13.10
CA LYS A 141 21.19 -8.85 -12.48
C LYS A 141 22.51 -8.78 -13.23
N ARG A 142 22.47 -8.50 -14.54
CA ARG A 142 23.65 -8.50 -15.41
C ARG A 142 24.44 -7.19 -15.34
N ILE A 143 23.93 -6.20 -14.60
CA ILE A 143 24.56 -4.88 -14.44
C ILE A 143 25.18 -4.82 -13.03
N PRO A 144 26.50 -5.05 -12.89
CA PRO A 144 27.14 -5.16 -11.58
C PRO A 144 27.08 -3.88 -10.75
N GLU A 145 26.95 -2.72 -11.38
CA GLU A 145 26.87 -1.40 -10.74
C GLU A 145 25.55 -1.17 -10.00
N ILE A 146 24.51 -1.97 -10.29
CA ILE A 146 23.22 -1.86 -9.62
C ILE A 146 23.27 -2.66 -8.32
N THR A 147 23.22 -1.95 -7.20
CA THR A 147 22.90 -2.55 -5.90
C THR A 147 21.40 -2.86 -5.88
N ARG A 148 21.03 -4.10 -5.53
CA ARG A 148 19.66 -4.61 -5.63
C ARG A 148 19.16 -5.03 -4.26
N TYR A 149 17.90 -4.76 -3.92
CA TYR A 149 17.22 -5.28 -2.73
C TYR A 149 15.78 -5.68 -3.05
N GLY A 150 15.17 -6.49 -2.18
CA GLY A 150 13.76 -6.87 -2.25
C GLY A 150 13.54 -8.38 -2.35
N ASN A 151 12.27 -8.76 -2.39
CA ASN A 151 11.84 -10.15 -2.42
C ASN A 151 12.31 -10.93 -3.64
N GLU A 152 12.61 -12.22 -3.41
CA GLU A 152 12.82 -13.26 -4.43
C GLU A 152 14.04 -13.06 -5.36
N TRP A 153 14.99 -12.19 -4.98
CA TRP A 153 16.27 -12.06 -5.70
C TRP A 153 17.32 -13.10 -5.30
N GLY A 154 17.03 -13.96 -4.32
CA GLY A 154 17.91 -15.04 -3.84
C GLY A 154 19.03 -14.56 -2.90
N ASP A 155 19.63 -13.40 -3.18
CA ASP A 155 20.84 -12.92 -2.49
C ASP A 155 20.60 -11.71 -1.57
N VAL A 156 19.39 -11.16 -1.55
CA VAL A 156 19.10 -9.93 -0.81
C VAL A 156 17.80 -9.99 -0.04
N LYS A 157 17.81 -9.29 1.09
CA LYS A 157 16.67 -9.17 1.99
C LYS A 157 15.68 -8.12 1.50
N ASP A 158 14.48 -8.24 2.03
CA ASP A 158 13.46 -7.22 1.98
C ASP A 158 13.88 -5.95 2.72
N VAL A 159 13.56 -4.80 2.13
CA VAL A 159 13.89 -3.48 2.66
C VAL A 159 12.66 -2.58 2.66
N TYR A 160 12.32 -2.06 3.83
CA TYR A 160 11.15 -1.20 4.06
C TYR A 160 11.50 -0.03 4.99
N GLY A 161 10.61 0.96 5.07
CA GLY A 161 10.64 2.01 6.10
C GLY A 161 11.96 2.78 6.17
N GLY A 162 12.50 2.94 7.38
CA GLY A 162 13.75 3.69 7.61
C GLY A 162 14.95 3.13 6.85
N GLU A 163 15.03 1.81 6.66
CA GLU A 163 16.13 1.20 5.89
C GLU A 163 16.04 1.55 4.40
N TYR A 164 14.83 1.48 3.82
CA TYR A 164 14.58 1.93 2.45
C TYR A 164 15.03 3.39 2.28
N ARG A 165 14.63 4.27 3.21
CA ARG A 165 15.01 5.68 3.21
C ARG A 165 16.53 5.87 3.29
N ASN A 166 17.22 5.11 4.13
CA ASN A 166 18.67 5.18 4.28
C ASN A 166 19.39 4.84 2.96
N LEU A 167 19.02 3.72 2.33
CA LEU A 167 19.62 3.29 1.07
C LEU A 167 19.37 4.28 -0.05
N CYS A 168 18.12 4.74 -0.21
CA CYS A 168 17.77 5.74 -1.21
C CYS A 168 18.51 7.07 -0.99
N SER A 169 18.78 7.46 0.26
CA SER A 169 19.53 8.68 0.58
C SER A 169 21.01 8.59 0.24
N ARG A 170 21.58 7.38 0.23
CA ARG A 170 22.97 7.10 -0.16
C ARG A 170 23.15 6.82 -1.66
N ALA A 171 22.08 6.51 -2.37
CA ALA A 171 22.10 6.25 -3.81
C ALA A 171 22.29 7.53 -4.63
N LYS A 172 23.14 7.49 -5.66
CA LYS A 172 23.24 8.57 -6.67
C LYS A 172 22.11 8.47 -7.69
N ILE A 173 21.76 7.25 -8.09
CA ILE A 173 20.66 6.93 -9.01
C ILE A 173 19.75 5.90 -8.34
N ILE A 174 18.43 6.12 -8.41
CA ILE A 174 17.41 5.18 -7.95
C ILE A 174 16.59 4.74 -9.17
N ILE A 175 16.51 3.42 -9.36
CA ILE A 175 15.66 2.78 -10.37
C ILE A 175 14.37 2.32 -9.68
N ASN A 176 13.21 2.68 -10.24
CA ASN A 176 11.87 2.34 -9.74
C ASN A 176 11.07 1.59 -10.82
#